data_AF-A0A7S2ZBK0-F1
#
_entry.id   AF-A0A7S2ZBK0-F1
#
_cell.length_a   1.000
_cell.length_b   1.000
_cell.length_c   1.000
_cell.angle_alpha   90.00
_cell.angle_beta   90.00
_cell.angle_gamma   90.00
#
_symmetry.space_group_name_H-M   'P 1'
#
loop_
_entity.id
_entity.type
_entity.pdbx_description
1 polymer ?
#
loop_
_entity_poly.entity_id
_entity_poly.type
_entity_poly.pdbx_seq_one_letter_code
_entity_poly.pdbx_strand_id
1 'polypeptide(L)'
;MTVQPGNVGEIASVLQDNLTAGFRLFSFQPAAFQGDKRRWTADYKKVAENDGEDVWKEIEKGVGARLPYKVLQMGDSRCNRQCIGFVVGSKTKNRKFVPVLDDEDPQDIEIRNEFTKNFGSFVMPTRLLLIKFLRHLIRRPNYLVMFAMWLGRFLKRAGGVRALFQGVMFLTIVMHRFMDAENVKSAWELMELGIDATDPKIRETQERLQACSYGMAQPDQGRVIPACVQHSVYDPLQNKKLREELPLTQTPKPVEKLVDNPREISV
;
A
#
# COMPACT_ATOMS: atom_id res chain seq x y z
N MET A 1 -7.24 -4.81 3.80
CA MET A 1 -7.02 -6.19 4.24
C MET A 1 -5.83 -6.22 5.16
N THR A 2 -5.98 -6.81 6.36
CA THR A 2 -4.84 -7.06 7.24
C THR A 2 -4.10 -8.31 6.77
N VAL A 3 -2.80 -8.19 6.52
CA VAL A 3 -1.94 -9.24 6.01
C VAL A 3 -1.25 -9.97 7.15
N GLN A 4 -1.36 -11.28 7.12
CA GLN A 4 -0.76 -12.25 8.04
C GLN A 4 -0.11 -13.35 7.21
N PRO A 5 0.93 -14.05 7.69
CA PRO A 5 1.54 -15.18 6.97
C PRO A 5 0.51 -16.20 6.49
N GLY A 6 -0.52 -16.48 7.31
CA GLY A 6 -1.56 -17.44 6.99
C GLY A 6 -2.49 -17.03 5.85
N ASN A 7 -2.56 -15.74 5.49
CA ASN A 7 -3.50 -15.25 4.47
C ASN A 7 -2.83 -14.59 3.26
N VAL A 8 -1.48 -14.62 3.16
CA VAL A 8 -0.78 -14.05 1.99
C VAL A 8 -1.26 -14.69 0.69
N GLY A 9 -1.45 -16.01 0.66
CA GLY A 9 -1.94 -16.74 -0.50
C GLY A 9 -3.40 -16.44 -0.90
N GLU A 10 -4.17 -15.76 -0.04
CA GLU A 10 -5.56 -15.40 -0.30
C GLU A 10 -5.71 -14.01 -0.95
N ILE A 11 -4.64 -13.20 -0.94
CA ILE A 11 -4.64 -11.83 -1.47
C ILE A 11 -5.08 -11.82 -2.94
N ALA A 12 -4.56 -12.74 -3.74
CA ALA A 12 -4.87 -12.80 -5.16
C ALA A 12 -6.37 -13.03 -5.42
N SER A 13 -6.98 -14.01 -4.73
CA SER A 13 -8.41 -14.28 -4.83
C SER A 13 -9.25 -13.11 -4.33
N VAL A 14 -8.88 -12.50 -3.20
CA VAL A 14 -9.59 -11.33 -2.66
C VAL A 14 -9.63 -10.20 -3.69
N LEU A 15 -8.53 -9.91 -4.37
CA LEU A 15 -8.50 -8.91 -5.44
C LEU A 15 -9.39 -9.32 -6.62
N GLN A 16 -9.25 -10.55 -7.12
CA GLN A 16 -10.02 -11.04 -8.27
C GLN A 16 -11.54 -10.93 -8.05
N ASP A 17 -11.99 -11.26 -6.84
CA ASP A 17 -13.41 -11.23 -6.46
C ASP A 17 -13.93 -9.80 -6.23
N ASN A 18 -13.07 -8.88 -5.78
CA ASN A 18 -13.49 -7.54 -5.36
C ASN A 18 -13.18 -6.43 -6.37
N LEU A 19 -12.42 -6.69 -7.43
CA LEU A 19 -12.14 -5.69 -8.49
C LEU A 19 -13.44 -5.12 -9.11
N THR A 20 -14.56 -5.84 -9.04
CA THR A 20 -15.87 -5.39 -9.52
C THR A 20 -16.80 -4.85 -8.44
N ALA A 21 -16.41 -4.92 -7.17
CA ALA A 21 -17.24 -4.46 -6.06
C ALA A 21 -17.34 -2.92 -5.98
N GLY A 22 -16.61 -2.20 -6.84
CA GLY A 22 -16.65 -0.73 -6.91
C GLY A 22 -15.69 -0.02 -5.96
N PHE A 23 -14.85 -0.77 -5.23
CA PHE A 23 -13.79 -0.20 -4.42
C PHE A 23 -12.81 0.61 -5.27
N ARG A 24 -12.43 1.78 -4.76
CA ARG A 24 -11.45 2.69 -5.39
C ARG A 24 -10.06 2.60 -4.75
N LEU A 25 -9.96 1.84 -3.67
CA LEU A 25 -8.73 1.61 -2.91
C LEU A 25 -8.71 0.18 -2.40
N PHE A 26 -7.66 -0.57 -2.73
CA PHE A 26 -7.25 -1.74 -1.98
C PHE A 26 -6.01 -1.38 -1.16
N SER A 27 -6.14 -1.47 0.16
CA SER A 27 -5.03 -1.26 1.10
C SER A 27 -4.71 -2.57 1.80
N PHE A 28 -3.44 -2.97 1.75
CA PHE A 28 -2.89 -4.16 2.38
C PHE A 28 -1.97 -3.72 3.51
N GLN A 29 -2.33 -4.09 4.74
CA GLN A 29 -1.67 -3.64 5.95
C GLN A 29 -1.18 -4.84 6.74
N PRO A 30 0.12 -5.01 6.99
CA PRO A 30 0.60 -6.07 7.88
C PRO A 30 -0.03 -5.94 9.27
N ALA A 31 -0.30 -7.07 9.91
CA ALA A 31 -0.77 -7.09 11.29
C ALA A 31 0.28 -6.46 12.23
N ALA A 32 -0.18 -5.60 13.14
CA ALA A 32 0.67 -5.06 14.20
C ALA A 32 0.86 -6.11 15.30
N PHE A 33 2.11 -6.42 15.66
CA PHE A 33 2.45 -7.40 16.71
C PHE A 33 2.27 -6.85 18.11
N GLN A 34 1.04 -6.51 18.47
CA GLN A 34 0.70 -6.02 19.79
C GLN A 34 -0.47 -6.77 20.41
N GLY A 35 -0.37 -7.03 21.71
CA GLY A 35 -1.40 -7.74 22.48
C GLY A 35 -0.93 -9.09 23.00
N ASP A 36 -1.88 -10.00 23.21
CA ASP A 36 -1.63 -11.29 23.85
C ASP A 36 -0.78 -12.23 22.98
N LYS A 37 0.45 -12.53 23.43
CA LYS A 37 1.40 -13.37 22.69
C LYS A 37 0.85 -14.75 22.31
N ARG A 38 -0.10 -15.27 23.08
CA ARG A 38 -0.73 -16.59 22.85
C ARG A 38 -1.62 -16.63 21.60
N ARG A 39 -2.04 -15.47 21.10
CA ARG A 39 -2.92 -15.34 19.93
C ARG A 39 -2.16 -15.32 18.60
N TRP A 40 -0.83 -15.22 18.63
CA TRP A 40 0.01 -15.26 17.45
C TRP A 40 0.45 -16.69 17.17
N THR A 41 -0.01 -17.27 16.06
CA THR A 41 0.16 -18.70 15.75
C THR A 41 1.14 -18.98 14.60
N ALA A 42 1.58 -17.96 13.87
CA ALA A 42 2.50 -18.06 12.75
C ALA A 42 3.83 -17.35 13.03
N ASP A 43 4.86 -17.67 12.25
CA ASP A 43 6.10 -16.89 12.22
C ASP A 43 5.90 -15.66 11.33
N TYR A 44 5.40 -14.60 11.96
CA TYR A 44 5.03 -13.37 11.27
C TYR A 44 6.23 -12.53 10.80
N LYS A 45 7.44 -12.83 11.26
CA LYS A 45 8.64 -12.16 10.76
C LYS A 45 8.87 -12.46 9.29
N LYS A 46 8.47 -13.63 8.79
CA LYS A 46 8.64 -14.01 7.37
C LYS A 46 8.05 -13.02 6.37
N VAL A 47 6.93 -12.38 6.69
CA VAL A 47 6.29 -11.37 5.82
C VAL A 47 7.04 -10.03 5.89
N ALA A 48 7.67 -9.72 7.03
CA ALA A 48 8.45 -8.50 7.21
C ALA A 48 9.89 -8.65 6.67
N GLU A 49 10.46 -9.85 6.72
CA GLU A 49 11.85 -10.17 6.35
C GLU A 49 12.14 -9.97 4.86
N ASN A 50 11.14 -10.13 3.99
CA ASN A 50 11.27 -9.89 2.55
C ASN A 50 10.72 -8.53 2.10
N ASP A 51 10.56 -7.56 3.01
CA ASP A 51 10.08 -6.22 2.68
C ASP A 51 8.71 -6.17 1.98
N GLY A 52 7.87 -7.19 2.21
CA GLY A 52 6.55 -7.34 1.60
C GLY A 52 6.58 -7.77 0.13
N GLU A 53 7.70 -8.32 -0.37
CA GLU A 53 7.79 -8.79 -1.76
C GLU A 53 6.74 -9.85 -2.09
N ASP A 54 6.54 -10.85 -1.23
CA ASP A 54 5.55 -11.91 -1.50
C ASP A 54 4.12 -11.38 -1.47
N VAL A 55 3.85 -10.40 -0.61
CA VAL A 55 2.56 -9.69 -0.57
C VAL A 55 2.36 -8.95 -1.88
N TRP A 56 3.37 -8.20 -2.35
CA TRP A 56 3.27 -7.46 -3.61
C TRP A 56 3.08 -8.38 -4.82
N LYS A 57 3.77 -9.52 -4.87
CA LYS A 57 3.59 -10.53 -5.94
C LYS A 57 2.18 -11.11 -5.97
N GLU A 58 1.59 -11.44 -4.81
CA GLU A 58 0.21 -11.91 -4.76
C GLU A 58 -0.79 -10.82 -5.13
N ILE A 59 -0.49 -9.55 -4.82
CA ILE A 59 -1.27 -8.40 -5.31
C ILE A 59 -1.22 -8.34 -6.85
N GLU A 60 -0.04 -8.38 -7.45
CA GLU A 60 0.13 -8.34 -8.92
C GLU A 60 -0.58 -9.51 -9.60
N LYS A 61 -0.49 -10.70 -9.02
CA LYS A 61 -1.21 -11.91 -9.45
C LYS A 61 -2.72 -11.74 -9.37
N GLY A 62 -3.24 -11.15 -8.29
CA GLY A 62 -4.67 -10.87 -8.13
C GLY A 62 -5.20 -9.84 -9.12
N VAL A 63 -4.40 -8.82 -9.40
CA VAL A 63 -4.74 -7.78 -10.39
C VAL A 63 -4.58 -8.30 -11.83
N GLY A 64 -3.70 -9.27 -12.05
CA GLY A 64 -3.34 -9.76 -13.38
C GLY A 64 -2.45 -8.79 -14.16
N ALA A 65 -1.71 -7.92 -13.46
CA ALA A 65 -0.80 -6.96 -14.08
C ALA A 65 0.35 -6.60 -13.12
N ARG A 66 1.51 -6.26 -13.70
CA ARG A 66 2.61 -5.61 -12.98
C ARG A 66 2.14 -4.25 -12.46
N LEU A 67 2.54 -3.91 -11.25
CA LEU A 67 2.18 -2.67 -10.57
C LEU A 67 3.43 -1.79 -10.38
N PRO A 68 3.69 -0.82 -11.29
CA PRO A 68 4.84 0.07 -11.19
C PRO A 68 4.65 1.03 -10.01
N TYR A 69 5.34 0.76 -8.90
CA TYR A 69 5.23 1.55 -7.66
C TYR A 69 6.36 2.57 -7.47
N LYS A 70 7.42 2.52 -8.30
CA LYS A 70 8.55 3.45 -8.16
C LYS A 70 8.30 4.81 -8.80
N VAL A 71 7.32 4.90 -9.70
CA VAL A 71 7.02 6.13 -10.43
C VAL A 71 6.23 7.13 -9.59
N LEU A 72 5.24 6.66 -8.83
CA LEU A 72 4.38 7.50 -8.00
C LEU A 72 4.34 6.95 -6.57
N GLN A 73 4.92 7.73 -5.65
CA GLN A 73 4.98 7.38 -4.24
C GLN A 73 4.30 8.47 -3.41
N MET A 74 3.49 8.05 -2.43
CA MET A 74 2.98 8.91 -1.37
C MET A 74 3.71 8.59 -0.05
N GLY A 75 4.34 9.62 0.53
CA GLY A 75 5.18 9.47 1.72
C GLY A 75 6.54 8.82 1.40
N ASP A 76 7.18 8.28 2.43
CA ASP A 76 8.48 7.61 2.32
C ASP A 76 8.38 6.27 1.53
N SER A 77 9.36 5.99 0.67
CA SER A 77 9.43 4.76 -0.15
C SER A 77 9.69 3.49 0.67
N ARG A 78 10.22 3.63 1.89
CA ARG A 78 10.40 2.54 2.85
C ARG A 78 9.08 2.16 3.54
N CYS A 79 8.10 3.05 3.53
CA CYS A 79 6.84 2.86 4.26
C CYS A 79 5.74 2.20 3.44
N ASN A 80 5.67 2.45 2.13
CA ASN A 80 4.57 1.94 1.31
C ASN A 80 5.07 1.58 -0.10
N ARG A 81 4.34 0.69 -0.76
CA ARG A 81 4.29 0.60 -2.22
C ARG A 81 2.91 1.03 -2.66
N GLN A 82 2.83 1.88 -3.67
CA GLN A 82 1.57 2.36 -4.21
C GLN A 82 1.58 2.28 -5.71
N CYS A 83 0.47 1.84 -6.30
CA CYS A 83 0.22 1.98 -7.72
C CYS A 83 -1.17 2.58 -7.92
N ILE A 84 -1.27 3.53 -8.85
CA ILE A 84 -2.55 4.07 -9.31
C ILE A 84 -2.75 3.69 -10.77
N GLY A 85 -4.00 3.39 -11.11
CA GLY A 85 -4.35 2.97 -12.45
C GLY A 85 -5.85 2.96 -12.69
N PHE A 86 -6.20 2.38 -13.82
CA PHE A 86 -7.57 2.20 -14.23
C PHE A 86 -7.83 0.73 -14.50
N VAL A 87 -8.92 0.22 -13.96
CA VAL A 87 -9.51 -1.03 -14.45
C VAL A 87 -10.34 -0.64 -15.69
N VAL A 88 -9.91 -1.13 -16.85
CA VAL A 88 -10.51 -0.86 -18.16
C VAL A 88 -11.14 -2.12 -18.71
N GLY A 89 -12.28 -1.99 -19.37
CA GLY A 89 -13.02 -3.09 -19.99
C GLY A 89 -14.41 -3.31 -19.37
N SER A 90 -15.12 -4.33 -19.83
CA SER A 90 -16.45 -4.65 -19.32
C SER A 90 -16.39 -5.14 -17.87
N LYS A 91 -17.45 -4.86 -17.10
CA LYS A 91 -17.62 -5.37 -15.73
C LYS A 91 -17.55 -6.89 -15.65
N THR A 92 -17.93 -7.60 -16.72
CA THR A 92 -18.10 -9.06 -16.71
C THR A 92 -17.04 -9.84 -17.50
N LYS A 93 -16.31 -9.22 -18.45
CA LYS A 93 -15.28 -9.89 -19.28
C LYS A 93 -14.18 -8.91 -19.69
N ASN A 94 -12.95 -9.44 -19.87
CA ASN A 94 -11.79 -8.71 -20.41
C ASN A 94 -11.41 -7.42 -19.64
N ARG A 95 -11.52 -7.46 -18.31
CA ARG A 95 -11.05 -6.37 -17.45
C ARG A 95 -9.53 -6.41 -17.31
N LYS A 96 -8.89 -5.25 -17.43
CA LYS A 96 -7.45 -5.11 -17.33
C LYS A 96 -7.11 -3.91 -16.46
N PHE A 97 -6.24 -4.11 -15.49
CA PHE A 97 -5.63 -2.97 -14.81
C PHE A 97 -4.55 -2.35 -15.70
N VAL A 98 -4.61 -1.03 -15.84
CA VAL A 98 -3.70 -0.23 -16.65
C VAL A 98 -3.10 0.83 -15.74
N PRO A 99 -1.80 0.76 -15.42
CA PRO A 99 -1.17 1.78 -14.61
C PRO A 99 -1.18 3.13 -15.35
N VAL A 100 -1.32 4.22 -14.60
CA VAL A 100 -1.31 5.59 -15.16
C VAL A 100 0.05 5.86 -15.82
N LEU A 101 1.12 5.43 -15.16
CA LEU A 101 2.51 5.57 -15.59
C LEU A 101 3.24 4.26 -15.38
N ASP A 102 4.20 3.96 -16.25
CA ASP A 102 5.09 2.82 -16.14
C ASP A 102 6.46 3.27 -15.63
N ASP A 103 7.03 2.59 -14.63
CA ASP A 103 8.34 2.91 -14.07
C ASP A 103 9.51 2.28 -14.86
N GLU A 104 9.21 1.50 -15.91
CA GLU A 104 10.19 1.01 -16.89
C GLU A 104 10.21 1.84 -18.18
N ASP A 105 9.28 2.79 -18.36
CA ASP A 105 9.23 3.69 -19.51
C ASP A 105 9.87 5.05 -19.16
N PRO A 106 11.04 5.40 -19.74
CA PRO A 106 11.69 6.68 -19.48
C PRO A 106 10.81 7.89 -19.79
N GLN A 107 9.87 7.78 -20.73
CA GLN A 107 8.98 8.88 -21.08
C GLN A 107 7.90 9.08 -20.02
N ASP A 108 7.43 8.02 -19.39
CA ASP A 108 6.47 8.10 -18.28
C ASP A 108 7.14 8.66 -17.02
N ILE A 109 8.41 8.33 -16.78
CA ILE A 109 9.23 8.95 -15.73
C ILE A 109 9.39 10.45 -15.97
N GLU A 110 9.66 10.87 -17.21
CA GLU A 110 9.83 12.27 -17.56
C GLU A 110 8.52 13.06 -17.38
N ILE A 111 7.39 12.49 -17.78
CA ILE A 111 6.06 13.08 -17.53
C ILE A 111 5.82 13.29 -16.04
N ARG A 112 6.16 12.29 -15.22
CA ARG A 112 6.07 12.41 -13.76
C ARG A 112 6.95 13.56 -13.25
N ASN A 113 8.20 13.63 -13.68
CA ASN A 113 9.14 14.66 -13.26
C ASN A 113 8.61 16.05 -13.60
N GLU A 114 8.16 16.23 -14.85
CA GLU A 114 7.61 17.50 -15.31
C GLU A 114 6.28 17.84 -14.63
N PHE A 115 5.41 16.86 -14.38
CA PHE A 115 4.20 17.10 -13.61
C PHE A 115 4.53 17.57 -12.19
N THR A 116 5.34 16.82 -11.44
CA THR A 116 5.69 17.16 -10.06
C THR A 116 6.41 18.51 -9.97
N LYS A 117 7.31 18.81 -10.90
CA LYS A 117 8.05 20.08 -10.95
C LYS A 117 7.14 21.30 -11.14
N ASN A 118 6.09 21.20 -11.95
CA ASN A 118 5.25 22.34 -12.30
C ASN A 118 3.94 22.42 -11.48
N PHE A 119 3.44 21.29 -11.00
CA PHE A 119 2.15 21.19 -10.31
C PHE A 119 2.28 20.82 -8.82
N GLY A 120 3.41 20.24 -8.41
CA GLY A 120 3.68 19.80 -7.05
C GLY A 120 3.03 18.45 -6.72
N SER A 121 1.69 18.40 -6.67
CA SER A 121 0.93 17.24 -6.23
C SER A 121 -0.27 16.94 -7.12
N PHE A 122 -0.65 15.66 -7.21
CA PHE A 122 -1.90 15.22 -7.84
C PHE A 122 -3.13 15.47 -6.95
N VAL A 123 -2.91 15.72 -5.64
CA VAL A 123 -3.97 15.94 -4.66
C VAL A 123 -4.33 17.43 -4.65
N MET A 124 -5.17 17.85 -5.60
CA MET A 124 -5.76 19.18 -5.59
C MET A 124 -7.18 19.18 -6.19
N PRO A 125 -8.03 20.17 -5.85
CA PRO A 125 -9.36 20.27 -6.43
C PRO A 125 -9.30 20.28 -7.97
N THR A 126 -10.17 19.50 -8.63
CA THR A 126 -10.13 19.27 -10.08
C THR A 126 -10.15 20.56 -10.89
N ARG A 127 -10.91 21.57 -10.46
CA ARG A 127 -10.97 22.89 -11.10
C ARG A 127 -9.62 23.61 -11.05
N LEU A 128 -8.93 23.53 -9.91
CA LEU A 128 -7.62 24.14 -9.74
C LEU A 128 -6.57 23.43 -10.61
N LEU A 129 -6.62 22.09 -10.67
CA LEU A 129 -5.77 21.31 -11.56
C LEU A 129 -5.99 21.72 -13.02
N LEU A 130 -7.23 21.81 -13.46
CA LEU A 130 -7.57 22.20 -14.83
C LEU A 130 -7.08 23.62 -15.15
N ILE A 131 -7.28 24.58 -14.26
CA ILE A 131 -6.80 25.96 -14.45
C ILE A 131 -5.27 26.00 -14.53
N LYS A 132 -4.57 25.33 -13.62
CA LYS A 132 -3.10 25.25 -13.66
C LYS A 132 -2.64 24.59 -14.95
N PHE A 133 -3.32 23.53 -15.39
CA PHE A 133 -2.97 22.77 -16.58
C PHE A 133 -3.14 23.63 -17.84
N LEU A 134 -4.30 24.26 -18.02
CA LEU A 134 -4.56 25.17 -19.14
C LEU A 134 -3.57 26.34 -19.15
N ARG A 135 -3.32 26.95 -17.99
CA ARG A 135 -2.34 28.03 -17.82
C ARG A 135 -0.93 27.60 -18.23
N HIS A 136 -0.56 26.36 -17.92
CA HIS A 136 0.73 25.79 -18.26
C HIS A 136 0.83 25.49 -19.76
N LEU A 137 -0.21 24.90 -20.35
CA LEU A 137 -0.29 24.64 -21.78
C LEU A 137 -0.14 25.91 -22.64
N ILE A 138 -0.78 27.01 -22.22
CA ILE A 138 -0.66 28.31 -22.90
C ILE A 138 0.80 28.81 -22.89
N ARG A 139 1.53 28.60 -21.79
CA ARG A 139 2.92 29.04 -21.65
C ARG A 139 3.93 28.09 -22.31
N ARG A 140 3.58 26.80 -22.43
CA ARG A 140 4.46 25.74 -22.93
C ARG A 140 3.69 24.78 -23.83
N PRO A 141 3.43 25.15 -25.09
CA PRO A 141 2.61 24.36 -26.01
C PRO A 141 3.19 22.96 -26.28
N ASN A 142 4.50 22.76 -26.15
CA ASN A 142 5.14 21.45 -26.30
C ASN A 142 4.62 20.40 -25.30
N TYR A 143 3.99 20.80 -24.18
CA TYR A 143 3.36 19.87 -23.26
C TYR A 143 2.15 19.16 -23.88
N LEU A 144 1.53 19.74 -24.92
CA LEU A 144 0.49 19.06 -25.68
C LEU A 144 1.04 17.80 -26.37
N VAL A 145 2.26 17.89 -26.94
CA VAL A 145 2.91 16.75 -27.59
C VAL A 145 3.24 15.68 -26.54
N MET A 146 3.83 16.07 -25.41
CA MET A 146 4.13 15.15 -24.30
C MET A 146 2.86 14.44 -23.78
N PHE A 147 1.78 15.19 -23.58
CA PHE A 147 0.50 14.65 -23.14
C PHE A 147 -0.15 13.74 -24.19
N ALA A 148 -0.10 14.11 -25.47
CA ALA A 148 -0.62 13.29 -26.55
C ALA A 148 0.15 11.97 -26.69
N MET A 149 1.48 12.00 -26.57
CA MET A 149 2.33 10.80 -26.58
C MET A 149 2.03 9.90 -25.38
N TRP A 150 1.91 10.47 -24.19
CA TRP A 150 1.47 9.75 -22.99
C TRP A 150 0.12 9.08 -23.19
N LEU A 151 -0.87 9.83 -23.68
CA LEU A 151 -2.22 9.33 -23.90
C LEU A 151 -2.20 8.18 -24.92
N GLY A 152 -1.41 8.30 -25.99
CA GLY A 152 -1.19 7.23 -26.96
C GLY A 152 -0.64 5.96 -26.32
N ARG A 153 0.37 6.07 -25.44
CA ARG A 153 0.92 4.92 -24.71
C ARG A 153 -0.07 4.33 -23.72
N PHE A 154 -0.78 5.15 -22.95
CA PHE A 154 -1.83 4.72 -22.04
C PHE A 154 -2.93 3.96 -22.78
N LEU A 155 -3.42 4.50 -23.91
CA LEU A 155 -4.41 3.86 -24.76
C LEU A 155 -3.90 2.53 -25.32
N LYS A 156 -2.64 2.46 -25.75
CA LYS A 156 -2.01 1.20 -26.18
C LYS A 156 -2.00 0.17 -25.05
N ARG A 157 -1.62 0.56 -23.82
CA ARG A 157 -1.65 -0.32 -22.64
C ARG A 157 -3.07 -0.78 -22.31
N ALA A 158 -4.06 0.08 -22.50
CA ALA A 158 -5.47 -0.21 -22.28
C ALA A 158 -6.12 -1.11 -23.34
N GLY A 159 -5.45 -1.41 -24.46
CA GLY A 159 -6.03 -2.17 -25.57
C GLY A 159 -6.83 -1.32 -26.56
N GLY A 160 -6.60 0.00 -26.57
CA GLY A 160 -7.19 0.97 -27.48
C GLY A 160 -8.40 1.70 -26.90
N VAL A 161 -8.90 2.70 -27.63
CA VAL A 161 -9.98 3.59 -27.19
C VAL A 161 -11.28 2.84 -26.92
N ARG A 162 -11.56 1.77 -27.67
CA ARG A 162 -12.77 0.95 -27.51
C ARG A 162 -12.89 0.34 -26.11
N ALA A 163 -11.77 -0.01 -25.48
CA ALA A 163 -11.76 -0.58 -24.15
C ALA A 163 -12.25 0.43 -23.09
N LEU A 164 -11.97 1.73 -23.27
CA LEU A 164 -12.44 2.78 -22.37
C LEU A 164 -13.96 2.98 -22.43
N PHE A 165 -14.57 2.84 -23.61
CA PHE A 165 -16.01 2.97 -23.76
C PHE A 165 -16.80 1.80 -23.12
N GLN A 166 -16.14 0.68 -22.82
CA GLN A 166 -16.75 -0.47 -22.15
C GLN A 166 -16.82 -0.32 -20.63
N GLY A 167 -16.02 0.59 -20.06
CA GLY A 167 -15.95 0.84 -18.63
C GLY A 167 -14.56 1.28 -18.20
N VAL A 168 -14.53 2.26 -17.30
CA VAL A 168 -13.30 2.77 -16.68
C VAL A 168 -13.56 2.99 -15.20
N MET A 169 -12.73 2.39 -14.35
CA MET A 169 -12.75 2.62 -12.91
C MET A 169 -11.35 2.98 -12.44
N PHE A 170 -11.19 4.16 -11.85
CA PHE A 170 -9.96 4.51 -11.15
C PHE A 170 -9.76 3.59 -9.94
N LEU A 171 -8.55 3.08 -9.78
CA LEU A 171 -8.19 2.21 -8.67
C LEU A 171 -6.81 2.58 -8.13
N THR A 172 -6.73 2.69 -6.81
CA THR A 172 -5.48 2.79 -6.07
C THR A 172 -5.21 1.48 -5.35
N ILE A 173 -3.98 1.00 -5.42
CA ILE A 173 -3.52 -0.17 -4.69
C ILE A 173 -2.35 0.27 -3.82
N VAL A 174 -2.43 -0.01 -2.52
CA VAL A 174 -1.40 0.33 -1.55
C VAL A 174 -1.07 -0.89 -0.73
N MET A 175 0.23 -1.14 -0.57
CA MET A 175 0.76 -2.07 0.42
C MET A 175 1.61 -1.28 1.40
N HIS A 176 1.29 -1.40 2.68
CA HIS A 176 2.08 -0.79 3.74
C HIS A 176 3.19 -1.75 4.18
N ARG A 177 4.37 -1.20 4.45
CA ARG A 177 5.51 -1.90 5.05
C ARG A 177 5.60 -1.50 6.51
N PHE A 178 5.36 -2.44 7.40
CA PHE A 178 5.35 -2.15 8.84
C PHE A 178 6.75 -1.84 9.36
N MET A 179 6.78 -1.10 10.45
CA MET A 179 7.92 -1.04 11.36
C MET A 179 7.53 -1.83 12.60
N ASP A 180 8.42 -2.69 13.09
CA ASP A 180 8.16 -3.43 14.33
C ASP A 180 7.69 -2.48 15.43
N ALA A 181 6.59 -2.83 16.11
CA ALA A 181 5.98 -1.99 17.12
C ALA A 181 6.95 -1.66 18.29
N GLU A 182 7.90 -2.54 18.60
CA GLU A 182 8.95 -2.29 19.59
C GLU A 182 9.90 -1.17 19.13
N ASN A 183 10.27 -1.17 17.85
CA ASN A 183 11.10 -0.11 17.28
C ASN A 183 10.32 1.20 17.19
N VAL A 184 9.04 1.14 16.77
CA VAL A 184 8.18 2.32 16.68
C VAL A 184 7.99 2.97 18.04
N LYS A 185 7.75 2.16 19.09
CA LYS A 185 7.64 2.67 20.46
C LYS A 185 8.91 3.42 20.87
N SER A 186 10.06 2.76 20.73
CA SER A 186 11.37 3.33 21.11
C SER A 186 11.69 4.60 20.31
N ALA A 187 11.47 4.57 18.99
CA ALA A 187 11.68 5.71 18.11
C ALA A 187 10.77 6.89 18.49
N TRP A 188 9.49 6.62 18.78
CA TRP A 188 8.52 7.63 19.18
C TRP A 188 8.87 8.28 20.53
N GLU A 189 9.23 7.48 21.54
CA GLU A 189 9.65 8.00 22.85
C GLU A 189 10.87 8.92 22.73
N LEU A 190 11.86 8.56 21.91
CA LEU A 190 13.02 9.41 21.64
C LEU A 190 12.63 10.69 20.87
N MET A 191 11.72 10.60 19.90
CA MET A 191 11.23 11.76 19.15
C MET A 191 10.48 12.76 20.05
N GLU A 192 9.65 12.28 20.98
CA GLU A 192 8.94 13.13 21.95
C GLU A 192 9.91 13.87 22.88
N LEU A 193 11.08 13.29 23.14
CA LEU A 193 12.16 13.91 23.91
C LEU A 193 13.07 14.81 23.06
N GLY A 194 12.87 14.87 21.74
CA GLY A 194 13.75 15.60 20.82
C GLY A 194 15.14 14.98 20.66
N ILE A 195 15.28 13.67 20.91
CA ILE A 195 16.55 12.93 20.88
C ILE A 195 16.64 12.10 19.60
N ASP A 196 17.77 12.25 18.90
CA ASP A 196 18.12 11.42 17.76
C ASP A 196 18.67 10.05 18.22
N ALA A 197 18.09 8.98 17.69
CA ALA A 197 18.54 7.62 18.00
C ALA A 197 19.92 7.33 17.39
N THR A 198 20.78 6.67 18.15
CA THR A 198 22.10 6.20 17.70
C THR A 198 22.05 4.78 17.12
N ASP A 199 21.09 3.96 17.56
CA ASP A 199 20.84 2.66 16.96
C ASP A 199 20.30 2.84 15.52
N PRO A 200 20.95 2.24 14.49
CA PRO A 200 20.56 2.46 13.10
C PRO A 200 19.11 2.08 12.78
N LYS A 201 18.58 1.03 13.42
CA LYS A 201 17.22 0.53 13.18
C LYS A 201 16.18 1.45 13.80
N ILE A 202 16.45 1.96 14.99
CA ILE A 202 15.59 2.96 15.64
C ILE A 202 15.69 4.29 14.89
N ARG A 203 16.88 4.65 14.39
CA ARG A 203 17.08 5.86 13.57
C ARG A 203 16.27 5.81 12.27
N GLU A 204 16.34 4.70 11.53
CA GLU A 204 15.52 4.51 10.33
C GLU A 204 14.02 4.61 10.67
N THR A 205 13.62 4.03 11.80
CA THR A 205 12.23 4.12 12.28
C THR A 205 11.84 5.56 12.57
N GLN A 206 12.69 6.36 13.23
CA GLN A 206 12.43 7.79 13.46
C GLN A 206 12.26 8.56 12.14
N GLU A 207 13.16 8.36 11.17
CA GLU A 207 13.08 9.03 9.87
C GLU A 207 11.78 8.70 9.14
N ARG A 208 11.36 7.43 9.18
CA ARG A 208 10.10 6.96 8.58
C ARG A 208 8.87 7.54 9.29
N LEU A 209 8.91 7.70 10.61
CA LEU A 209 7.86 8.35 11.39
C LEU A 209 7.77 9.86 11.08
N GLN A 210 8.91 10.55 10.97
CA GLN A 210 8.98 11.96 10.59
C GLN A 210 8.49 12.20 9.16
N ALA A 211 8.77 11.27 8.24
CA ALA A 211 8.31 11.33 6.85
C ALA A 211 6.85 10.86 6.65
N CYS A 212 6.13 10.54 7.72
CA CYS A 212 4.78 10.01 7.63
C CYS A 212 3.79 11.10 7.13
N SER A 213 3.13 10.84 6.00
CA SER A 213 2.11 11.72 5.44
C SER A 213 0.72 11.49 6.05
N TYR A 214 0.56 10.51 6.95
CA TYR A 214 -0.72 10.11 7.52
C TYR A 214 -0.72 10.26 9.05
N GLY A 215 -1.33 11.34 9.53
CA GLY A 215 -1.54 11.60 10.95
C GLY A 215 -2.85 11.01 11.45
N MET A 216 -2.82 10.41 12.64
CA MET A 216 -3.97 9.88 13.35
C MET A 216 -4.21 10.71 14.59
N ALA A 217 -5.44 11.21 14.74
CA ALA A 217 -5.83 11.93 15.94
C ALA A 217 -6.01 10.95 17.11
N GLN A 218 -5.56 11.35 18.30
CA GLN A 218 -5.92 10.78 19.59
C GLN A 218 -6.73 11.84 20.34
N PRO A 219 -8.06 11.91 20.12
CA PRO A 219 -8.89 13.02 20.62
C PRO A 219 -8.91 13.12 22.14
N ASP A 220 -8.83 11.99 22.83
CA ASP A 220 -8.74 11.87 24.29
C ASP A 220 -7.45 12.49 24.85
N GLN A 221 -6.38 12.50 24.06
CA GLN A 221 -5.08 13.05 24.42
C GLN A 221 -4.79 14.40 23.74
N GLY A 222 -5.73 14.92 22.94
CA GLY A 222 -5.59 16.20 22.25
C GLY A 222 -4.42 16.30 21.28
N ARG A 223 -3.95 15.18 20.72
CA ARG A 223 -2.75 15.13 19.86
C ARG A 223 -2.98 14.41 18.53
N VAL A 224 -2.08 14.66 17.57
CA VAL A 224 -2.00 13.94 16.30
C VAL A 224 -0.65 13.25 16.25
N ILE A 225 -0.66 11.93 16.00
CA ILE A 225 0.53 11.09 15.93
C ILE A 225 0.66 10.47 14.53
N PRO A 226 1.86 10.09 14.08
CA PRO A 226 1.99 9.29 12.85
C PRO A 226 1.18 7.99 12.96
N ALA A 227 0.54 7.55 11.88
CA ALA A 227 -0.33 6.37 11.92
C ALA A 227 0.38 5.09 12.42
N CYS A 228 1.67 4.93 12.11
CA CYS A 228 2.45 3.80 12.62
C CYS A 228 2.57 3.80 14.15
N VAL A 229 2.59 4.98 14.79
CA VAL A 229 2.65 5.13 16.25
C VAL A 229 1.37 4.65 16.91
N GLN A 230 0.22 4.75 16.25
CA GLN A 230 -1.03 4.24 16.81
C GLN A 230 -0.95 2.74 17.12
N HIS A 231 -0.18 2.01 16.32
CA HIS A 231 0.06 0.59 16.55
C HIS A 231 1.10 0.29 17.62
N SER A 232 1.84 1.28 18.12
CA SER A 232 2.80 1.11 19.21
C SER A 232 2.26 1.60 20.56
N VAL A 233 1.30 2.51 20.54
CA VAL A 233 0.83 3.30 21.70
C VAL A 233 -0.47 2.76 22.32
N TYR A 234 -1.10 1.73 21.76
CA TYR A 234 -2.35 1.20 22.32
C TYR A 234 -2.14 0.46 23.66
N ASP A 235 -3.03 0.76 24.62
CA ASP A 235 -2.82 0.61 26.05
C ASP A 235 -2.65 -0.86 26.53
N PRO A 236 -1.55 -1.21 27.22
CA PRO A 236 -1.38 -2.50 27.90
C PRO A 236 -2.55 -2.90 28.84
N LEU A 237 -3.24 -1.95 29.47
CA LEU A 237 -4.42 -2.21 30.32
C LEU A 237 -5.64 -2.63 29.48
N GLN A 238 -5.88 -1.99 28.34
CA GLN A 238 -6.92 -2.41 27.41
C GLN A 238 -6.65 -3.82 26.86
N ASN A 239 -5.38 -4.15 26.59
CA ASN A 239 -4.96 -5.52 26.24
C ASN A 239 -5.15 -6.53 27.38
N LYS A 240 -5.09 -6.11 28.66
CA LYS A 240 -5.42 -6.97 29.80
C LYS A 240 -6.93 -7.23 29.87
N LYS A 241 -7.74 -6.19 29.71
CA LYS A 241 -9.21 -6.31 29.68
C LYS A 241 -9.69 -7.18 28.51
N LEU A 242 -9.09 -7.03 27.33
CA LEU A 242 -9.37 -7.87 26.17
C LEU A 242 -9.11 -9.36 26.42
N ARG A 243 -8.17 -9.72 27.31
CA ARG A 243 -7.95 -11.13 27.70
C ARG A 243 -9.08 -11.72 28.52
N GLU A 244 -9.76 -10.89 29.30
CA GLU A 244 -10.93 -11.28 30.08
C GLU A 244 -12.18 -11.35 29.18
N GLU A 245 -12.33 -10.37 28.28
CA GLU A 245 -13.48 -10.28 27.35
C GLU A 245 -13.41 -11.32 26.22
N LEU A 246 -12.20 -11.71 25.78
CA LEU A 246 -11.98 -12.72 24.75
C LEU A 246 -11.10 -13.85 25.32
N PRO A 247 -11.67 -14.82 26.04
CA PRO A 247 -10.90 -15.97 26.52
C PRO A 247 -10.51 -16.88 25.35
N LEU A 248 -9.28 -17.38 25.37
CA LEU A 248 -8.86 -18.47 24.46
C LEU A 248 -9.43 -19.78 25.01
N THR A 249 -10.50 -20.28 24.41
CA THR A 249 -11.16 -21.54 24.81
C THR A 249 -10.40 -22.79 24.35
N GLN A 250 -9.44 -22.64 23.43
CA GLN A 250 -8.50 -23.69 23.01
C GLN A 250 -7.12 -23.08 22.77
N THR A 251 -6.07 -23.70 23.29
CA THR A 251 -4.69 -23.35 22.94
C THR A 251 -4.46 -23.74 21.49
N PRO A 252 -4.11 -22.79 20.59
CA PRO A 252 -3.77 -23.15 19.22
C PRO A 252 -2.61 -24.16 19.24
N LYS A 253 -2.77 -25.30 18.58
CA LYS A 253 -1.64 -26.22 18.40
C LYS A 253 -0.55 -25.47 17.60
N PRO A 254 0.73 -25.54 18.01
CA PRO A 254 1.81 -25.05 17.17
C PRO A 254 1.67 -25.68 15.79
N VAL A 255 1.77 -24.87 14.74
CA VAL A 255 1.85 -25.41 13.38
C VAL A 255 3.20 -26.12 13.28
N GLU A 256 3.22 -27.43 13.55
CA GLU A 256 4.34 -28.28 13.19
C GLU A 256 4.58 -28.10 11.70
N LYS A 257 5.85 -27.88 11.36
CA LYS A 257 6.34 -27.69 10.00
C LYS A 257 5.66 -28.68 9.06
N LEU A 258 4.78 -28.20 8.18
CA LEU A 258 4.42 -28.92 6.95
C LEU A 258 5.65 -28.88 6.04
N VAL A 259 6.60 -29.77 6.34
CA VAL A 259 7.71 -30.12 5.47
C VAL A 259 7.50 -31.58 5.09
N ASP A 260 7.20 -31.76 3.81
CA ASP A 260 7.35 -32.98 2.99
C ASP A 260 6.64 -34.26 3.44
N ASN A 261 5.49 -34.54 2.82
CA ASN A 261 5.24 -35.91 2.37
C ASN A 261 4.36 -35.93 1.09
N PRO A 262 4.94 -36.08 -0.11
CA PRO A 262 4.19 -36.34 -1.32
C PRO A 262 4.03 -37.85 -1.47
N ARG A 263 2.96 -38.44 -0.93
CA ARG A 263 2.44 -39.76 -1.34
C ARG A 263 1.13 -40.09 -0.64
N GLU A 264 0.28 -40.79 -1.39
CA GLU A 264 -1.01 -41.38 -1.02
C GLU A 264 -2.24 -40.47 -1.19
N ILE A 265 -2.57 -40.18 -2.45
CA ILE A 265 -3.96 -40.28 -2.89
C ILE A 265 -4.10 -41.66 -3.56
N SER A 266 -4.83 -42.56 -2.92
CA SER A 266 -5.32 -43.80 -3.51
C SER A 266 -6.80 -43.96 -3.21
N VAL A 267 -7.55 -44.05 -4.32
CA VAL A 267 -8.98 -44.35 -4.54
C VAL A 267 -9.98 -43.28 -4.15
#